data_AF-A0AAD4WT22-F1
#
_entry.id   AF-A0AAD4WT22-F1
#
_cell.length_a   1.000
_cell.length_b   1.000
_cell.length_c   1.000
_cell.angle_alpha   90.00
_cell.angle_beta   90.00
_cell.angle_gamma   90.00
#
_symmetry.space_group_name_H-M   'P 1'
#
loop_
_entity.id
_entity.type
_entity.pdbx_description
1 polymer ?
#
loop_
_entity_poly.entity_id
_entity_poly.type
_entity_poly.pdbx_seq_one_letter_code
_entity_poly.pdbx_strand_id
1 'polypeptide(L)'
;MCAEDVEKLVNNRLRDLKIGGNFEDALRMEVDQANSSPFTTEIEQAAPPKRFSMPSFTCFKGDSDPESHLKHLKSLIILHKTEDALMCKVFAMTLR
;
A
#
# COMPACT_ATOMS: atom_id res chain seq x y z
N MET A 1 31.27 -37.98 -2.95
CA MET A 1 30.18 -37.18 -3.55
C MET A 1 30.84 -36.25 -4.54
N CYS A 2 30.47 -36.33 -5.82
CA CYS A 2 31.15 -35.58 -6.88
C CYS A 2 30.67 -34.13 -6.86
N ALA A 3 31.53 -33.18 -7.23
CA ALA A 3 31.18 -31.74 -7.24
C ALA A 3 29.93 -31.45 -8.10
N GLU A 4 29.76 -32.25 -9.15
CA GLU A 4 28.61 -32.24 -10.07
C GLU A 4 27.28 -32.54 -9.36
N ASP A 5 27.28 -33.42 -8.35
CA ASP A 5 26.07 -33.76 -7.58
C ASP A 5 25.62 -32.58 -6.71
N VAL A 6 26.59 -31.87 -6.15
CA VAL A 6 26.35 -30.68 -5.31
C VAL A 6 25.85 -29.53 -6.17
N GLU A 7 26.47 -29.29 -7.32
CA GLU A 7 26.06 -28.25 -8.26
C GLU A 7 24.65 -28.52 -8.81
N LYS A 8 24.36 -29.78 -9.15
CA LYS A 8 23.01 -30.20 -9.56
C LYS A 8 21.97 -29.98 -8.46
N LEU A 9 22.32 -30.30 -7.21
CA LEU A 9 21.44 -30.07 -6.06
C LEU A 9 21.19 -28.58 -5.83
N VAL A 10 22.23 -27.74 -5.89
CA VAL A 10 22.12 -26.28 -5.75
C VAL A 10 21.25 -25.70 -6.86
N ASN A 11 21.44 -26.11 -8.11
CA ASN A 11 20.65 -25.66 -9.25
C ASN A 11 19.18 -26.12 -9.17
N ASN A 12 18.91 -27.31 -8.63
CA ASN A 12 17.54 -27.76 -8.36
C ASN A 12 16.89 -26.89 -7.28
N ARG A 13 17.57 -26.66 -6.16
CA ARG A 13 17.06 -25.80 -5.08
C ARG A 13 16.85 -24.35 -5.53
N LEU A 14 17.71 -23.83 -6.39
CA LEU A 14 17.57 -22.50 -6.97
C LEU A 14 16.35 -22.43 -7.90
N ARG A 15 16.07 -23.50 -8.66
CA ARG A 15 14.85 -23.61 -9.48
C ARG A 15 13.59 -23.67 -8.63
N ASP A 16 13.61 -24.43 -7.53
CA ASP A 16 12.49 -24.51 -6.59
C ASP A 16 12.20 -23.17 -5.91
N LEU A 17 13.24 -22.40 -5.56
CA LEU A 17 13.10 -21.03 -5.05
C LEU A 17 12.55 -20.06 -6.13
N LYS A 18 12.87 -20.31 -7.40
CA LYS A 18 12.45 -19.51 -8.56
C LYS A 18 11.02 -19.81 -9.03
N ILE A 19 10.36 -20.83 -8.45
CA ILE A 19 8.90 -21.04 -8.52
C ILE A 19 8.18 -20.05 -7.54
N GLY A 20 8.85 -18.97 -7.14
CA GLY A 20 8.25 -17.85 -6.39
C GLY A 20 7.32 -16.94 -7.21
N GLY A 21 7.21 -17.14 -8.52
CA GLY A 21 6.34 -16.33 -9.41
C GLY A 21 4.88 -16.25 -8.95
N ASN A 22 4.37 -17.33 -8.36
CA ASN A 22 3.00 -17.35 -7.86
C ASN A 22 2.83 -16.60 -6.53
N PHE A 23 3.87 -16.51 -5.70
CA PHE A 23 3.79 -15.85 -4.39
C PHE A 23 3.83 -14.34 -4.53
N GLU A 24 4.72 -13.82 -5.36
CA GLU A 24 4.83 -12.38 -5.62
C GLU A 24 3.59 -11.82 -6.31
N ASP A 25 3.01 -12.57 -7.26
CA ASP A 25 1.74 -12.21 -7.91
C ASP A 25 0.56 -12.29 -6.95
N ALA A 26 0.47 -13.35 -6.13
CA ALA A 26 -0.57 -13.48 -5.11
C ALA A 26 -0.46 -12.39 -4.04
N LEU A 27 0.75 -12.06 -3.59
CA LEU A 27 1.00 -10.98 -2.64
C LEU A 27 0.63 -9.63 -3.25
N ARG A 28 0.95 -9.39 -4.52
CA ARG A 28 0.57 -8.17 -5.22
C ARG A 28 -0.95 -8.05 -5.34
N MET A 29 -1.64 -9.12 -5.70
CA MET A 29 -3.11 -9.16 -5.76
C MET A 29 -3.75 -8.88 -4.38
N GLU A 30 -3.22 -9.47 -3.30
CA GLU A 30 -3.70 -9.24 -1.94
C GLU A 30 -3.48 -7.79 -1.50
N VAL A 31 -2.33 -7.21 -1.85
CA VAL A 31 -2.00 -5.80 -1.59
C VAL A 31 -2.91 -4.87 -2.40
N ASP A 32 -3.13 -5.16 -3.68
CA ASP A 32 -4.03 -4.40 -4.55
C ASP A 32 -5.46 -4.47 -4.03
N GLN A 33 -5.90 -5.64 -3.55
CA GLN A 33 -7.22 -5.81 -2.92
C GLN A 33 -7.32 -5.04 -1.60
N ALA A 34 -6.31 -5.08 -0.74
CA ALA A 34 -6.27 -4.35 0.52
C ALA A 34 -6.22 -2.83 0.34
N ASN A 35 -5.65 -2.36 -0.77
CA ASN A 35 -5.58 -0.94 -1.14
C ASN A 35 -6.75 -0.51 -2.04
N SER A 36 -7.60 -1.44 -2.48
CA SER A 36 -8.75 -1.10 -3.30
C SER A 36 -9.73 -0.21 -2.55
N SER A 37 -10.27 0.77 -3.26
CA SER A 37 -11.30 1.64 -2.72
C SER A 37 -12.61 0.86 -2.52
N PRO A 38 -13.32 1.08 -1.41
CA PRO A 38 -14.63 0.46 -1.20
C PRO A 38 -15.74 1.07 -2.07
N PHE A 39 -15.42 2.12 -2.85
CA PHE A 39 -16.38 2.84 -3.69
C PHE A 39 -16.35 2.33 -5.12
N THR A 40 -17.50 2.40 -5.80
CA THR A 40 -17.57 2.17 -7.24
C THR A 40 -16.90 3.31 -7.99
N THR A 41 -16.43 3.05 -9.21
CA THR A 41 -15.83 4.07 -10.09
C THR A 41 -16.74 5.29 -10.29
N GLU A 42 -18.07 5.10 -10.32
CA GLU A 42 -19.04 6.20 -10.42
C GLU A 42 -18.98 7.13 -9.19
N ILE A 43 -18.94 6.55 -7.99
CA ILE A 43 -18.83 7.32 -6.74
C ILE A 43 -17.46 8.00 -6.64
N GLU A 44 -16.40 7.29 -7.02
CA GLU A 44 -15.05 7.85 -7.02
C GLU A 44 -14.94 9.03 -7.98
N GLN A 45 -15.56 8.98 -9.16
CA GLN A 45 -15.48 10.06 -10.15
C GLN A 45 -16.49 11.19 -9.92
N ALA A 46 -17.47 10.99 -9.05
CA ALA A 46 -18.46 12.01 -8.72
C ALA A 46 -17.80 13.28 -8.17
N ALA A 47 -18.29 14.43 -8.63
CA ALA A 47 -17.87 15.71 -8.07
C ALA A 47 -18.39 15.83 -6.62
N PRO A 48 -17.55 16.32 -5.67
CA PRO A 48 -18.02 16.58 -4.31
C PRO A 48 -19.21 17.56 -4.30
N PRO A 49 -20.16 17.42 -3.36
CA PRO A 49 -21.25 18.37 -3.21
C PRO A 49 -20.76 19.81 -3.07
N LYS A 50 -21.55 20.80 -3.52
CA LYS A 50 -21.16 22.23 -3.51
C LYS A 50 -20.71 22.79 -2.15
N ARG A 51 -21.16 22.18 -1.05
CA ARG A 51 -20.83 22.59 0.33
C ARG A 51 -19.84 21.65 1.01
N PHE A 52 -19.29 20.69 0.26
CA PHE A 52 -18.28 19.78 0.78
C PHE A 52 -16.99 20.56 1.03
N SER A 53 -16.49 20.47 2.26
CA SER A 53 -15.21 21.04 2.64
C SER A 53 -14.23 19.90 2.80
N MET A 54 -13.09 20.01 2.12
CA MET A 54 -12.05 19.01 2.19
C MET A 54 -11.48 18.97 3.63
N PRO A 55 -11.48 17.81 4.31
CA PRO A 55 -10.87 17.68 5.62
C PRO A 55 -9.37 17.99 5.56
N SER A 56 -8.88 18.62 6.63
CA SER A 56 -7.49 19.04 6.75
C SER A 56 -6.61 17.93 7.32
N PHE A 57 -5.33 17.97 6.97
CA PHE A 57 -4.32 17.11 7.57
C PHE A 57 -4.05 17.57 9.00
N THR A 58 -4.16 16.64 9.95
CA THR A 58 -3.90 16.90 11.37
C THR A 58 -2.52 16.38 11.76
N CYS A 59 -1.79 17.18 12.55
CA CYS A 59 -0.50 16.75 13.09
C CYS A 59 -0.70 15.65 14.13
N PHE A 60 0.06 14.55 13.99
CA PHE A 60 0.17 13.48 14.96
C PHE A 60 1.01 13.95 16.14
N LYS A 61 0.36 14.12 17.30
CA LYS A 61 1.00 14.59 18.52
C LYS A 61 1.55 13.46 19.39
N GLY A 62 1.35 12.20 18.99
CA GLY A 62 1.70 11.02 19.79
C GLY A 62 0.75 10.74 20.96
N ASP A 63 -0.37 11.46 21.04
CA ASP A 63 -1.41 11.31 22.06
C ASP A 63 -2.57 10.39 21.63
N SER A 64 -2.61 10.02 20.35
CA SER A 64 -3.61 9.13 19.77
C SER A 64 -2.98 7.82 19.29
N ASP A 65 -3.83 6.80 19.11
CA ASP A 65 -3.43 5.51 18.58
C ASP A 65 -2.78 5.66 17.17
N PRO A 66 -1.53 5.18 16.99
CA PRO A 66 -0.83 5.29 15.70
C PRO A 66 -1.58 4.62 14.54
N GLU A 67 -2.29 3.52 14.79
CA GLU A 67 -3.04 2.82 13.75
C GLU A 67 -4.25 3.65 13.29
N SER A 68 -4.95 4.29 14.24
CA SER A 68 -6.00 5.26 13.95
C SER A 68 -5.48 6.43 13.10
N HIS A 69 -4.30 6.97 13.42
CA HIS A 69 -3.70 8.04 12.62
C HIS A 69 -3.41 7.60 11.18
N LEU A 70 -2.85 6.40 10.99
CA LEU A 70 -2.61 5.84 9.65
C LEU A 70 -3.91 5.61 8.88
N LYS A 71 -4.95 5.07 9.51
CA LYS A 71 -6.28 4.89 8.89
C LYS A 71 -6.87 6.22 8.45
N HIS A 72 -6.82 7.24 9.32
CA HIS A 72 -7.30 8.57 9.00
C HIS A 72 -6.55 9.18 7.81
N LEU A 73 -5.22 9.11 7.81
CA LEU A 73 -4.40 9.61 6.72
C LEU A 73 -4.70 8.89 5.40
N LYS A 74 -4.82 7.55 5.41
CA LYS A 74 -5.21 6.77 4.23
C LYS A 74 -6.56 7.22 3.66
N SER A 75 -7.56 7.48 4.51
CA SER A 75 -8.84 8.03 4.06
C SER A 75 -8.69 9.41 3.41
N LEU A 76 -7.81 10.27 3.95
CA LEU A 76 -7.50 11.56 3.34
C LEU A 76 -6.81 11.40 1.99
N ILE A 77 -5.85 10.48 1.85
CA ILE A 77 -5.18 10.17 0.57
C ILE A 77 -6.21 9.85 -0.52
N ILE A 78 -7.11 8.90 -0.23
CA ILE A 78 -8.16 8.45 -1.16
C ILE A 78 -9.07 9.62 -1.55
N LEU A 79 -9.45 10.45 -0.57
CA LEU A 79 -10.35 11.57 -0.79
C LEU A 79 -9.72 12.71 -1.60
N HIS A 80 -8.43 13.01 -1.38
CA HIS A 80 -7.71 14.05 -2.09
C HIS A 80 -7.30 13.65 -3.51
N LYS A 81 -7.26 12.34 -3.82
CA LYS A 81 -6.89 11.78 -5.14
C LYS A 81 -5.55 12.33 -5.66
N THR A 82 -4.61 12.53 -4.75
CA THR A 82 -3.27 13.07 -5.03
C THR A 82 -2.26 11.96 -5.19
N GLU A 83 -1.21 12.22 -5.98
CA GLU A 83 -0.09 11.31 -6.19
C GLU A 83 0.53 10.78 -4.88
N ASP A 84 0.84 9.49 -4.84
CA ASP A 84 1.43 8.82 -3.67
C ASP A 84 2.68 9.53 -3.17
N ALA A 85 3.53 10.00 -4.08
CA ALA A 85 4.75 10.72 -3.74
C ALA A 85 4.48 12.05 -3.01
N LEU A 86 3.39 12.75 -3.33
CA LEU A 86 2.98 13.95 -2.61
C LEU A 86 2.43 13.58 -1.23
N MET A 87 1.66 12.49 -1.16
CA MET A 87 1.09 12.02 0.11
C MET A 87 2.14 11.53 1.10
N CYS A 88 3.23 10.92 0.63
CA CYS A 88 4.39 10.61 1.47
C CYS A 88 5.01 11.86 2.11
N LYS A 89 5.07 12.98 1.37
CA LYS A 89 5.56 14.26 1.91
C LYS A 89 4.59 14.84 2.94
N VAL A 90 3.29 14.81 2.64
CA VAL A 90 2.25 15.29 3.55
C VAL A 90 2.26 14.46 4.84
N PHE A 91 2.42 13.15 4.75
CA PHE A 91 2.57 12.28 5.92
C PHE A 91 3.76 12.69 6.79
N ALA A 92 4.93 12.91 6.18
CA ALA A 92 6.09 13.37 6.93
C ALA A 92 5.85 14.71 7.64
N MET A 93 5.01 15.59 7.06
CA MET A 93 4.61 16.86 7.68
C MET A 93 3.58 16.70 8.81
N THR A 94 2.81 15.61 8.84
CA THR A 94 1.88 15.36 9.95
C THR A 94 2.61 14.80 11.16
N LEU A 95 3.76 14.15 10.98
CA LEU A 95 4.60 13.69 12.08
C LEU A 95 5.34 14.88 12.69
N ARG A 96 5.30 14.99 14.02
CA ARG A 96 5.98 16.07 14.76
C ARG A 96 7.43 15.71 15.08
#